data_AF-A0A923S3L9-F1
#
_entry.id   AF-A0A923S3L9-F1
#
_cell.length_a   1.000
_cell.length_b   1.000
_cell.length_c   1.000
_cell.angle_alpha   90.00
_cell.angle_beta   90.00
_cell.angle_gamma   90.00
#
_symmetry.space_group_name_H-M   'P 1'
#
loop_
_entity.id
_entity.type
_entity.pdbx_description
1 polymer ?
#
loop_
_entity_poly.entity_id
_entity_poly.type
_entity_poly.pdbx_seq_one_letter_code
_entity_poly.pdbx_strand_id
1 'polypeptide(L)' 'MDSNLHSPERRLIELKMEHADLDALIDRAADQTPVDELMLRRLKKRRLALRDEIARLELVLDPKEPA' A
#
# COMPACT_ATOMS: atom_id res chain seq x y z
N MET A 1 14.86 15.61 -23.26
CA MET A 1 13.45 15.16 -23.14
C MET A 1 13.47 14.10 -22.07
N ASP A 2 13.84 14.52 -20.86
CA ASP A 2 14.27 13.64 -19.77
C ASP A 2 13.99 14.43 -18.49
N SER A 3 13.57 13.76 -17.42
CA SER A 3 13.33 14.28 -16.05
C SER A 3 11.87 14.44 -15.60
N ASN A 4 10.99 13.46 -15.81
CA ASN A 4 9.92 13.24 -14.83
C ASN A 4 9.37 11.80 -14.77
N LEU A 5 10.23 10.78 -14.93
CA LEU A 5 9.79 9.38 -14.79
C LEU A 5 9.43 8.99 -13.34
N HIS A 6 9.75 9.85 -12.36
CA HIS A 6 9.54 9.65 -10.93
C HIS A 6 8.65 10.73 -10.33
N SER A 7 7.51 11.01 -10.97
CA SER A 7 6.53 11.93 -10.38
C SER A 7 5.96 11.30 -9.09
N PRO A 8 5.76 12.08 -8.02
CA PRO A 8 5.19 11.58 -6.76
C PRO A 8 3.79 10.96 -6.96
N GLU A 9 3.04 11.40 -7.97
CA GLU A 9 1.75 10.81 -8.37
C GLU A 9 1.92 9.39 -8.91
N ARG A 10 2.98 9.14 -9.70
CA ARG A 10 3.29 7.78 -10.17
C ARG A 10 3.63 6.85 -9.01
N ARG A 11 4.43 7.34 -8.06
CA ARG A 11 4.74 6.59 -6.83
C ARG A 11 3.47 6.28 -6.03
N LEU A 12 2.53 7.22 -5.97
CA LEU A 12 1.24 7.00 -5.31
C LEU A 12 0.43 5.88 -6.00
N ILE A 13 0.40 5.87 -7.33
CA ILE A 13 -0.26 4.80 -8.11
C ILE A 13 0.39 3.44 -7.81
N GLU A 14 1.73 3.37 -7.86
CA GLU A 14 2.49 2.14 -7.56
C GLU A 14 2.18 1.61 -6.16
N LEU A 15 2.18 2.49 -5.14
CA LEU A 15 1.84 2.11 -3.77
C LEU A 15 0.39 1.62 -3.63
N LYS A 16 -0.56 2.26 -4.32
CA LYS A 16 -1.97 1.83 -4.34
C LYS A 16 -2.14 0.47 -5.00
N MET A 17 -1.41 0.21 -6.09
CA MET A 17 -1.39 -1.10 -6.74
C MET A 17 -0.79 -2.17 -5.82
N GLU A 18 0.36 -1.90 -5.19
CA GLU A 18 0.98 -2.85 -4.25
C GLU A 18 0.07 -3.14 -3.05
N HIS A 19 -0.64 -2.12 -2.54
CA HIS A 19 -1.62 -2.31 -1.47
C HIS A 19 -2.77 -3.23 -1.90
N ALA A 20 -3.34 -3.02 -3.10
CA ALA A 20 -4.43 -3.85 -3.63
C ALA A 20 -3.98 -5.30 -3.88
N ASP A 21 -2.78 -5.49 -4.42
CA ASP A 21 -2.20 -6.83 -4.58
C ASP A 21 -2.00 -7.53 -3.24
N LEU A 22 -1.56 -6.78 -2.22
CA LEU A 22 -1.37 -7.31 -0.88
C LEU A 22 -2.69 -7.67 -0.19
N ASP A 23 -3.77 -6.91 -0.44
CA ASP A 23 -5.13 -7.29 -0.03
C ASP A 23 -5.54 -8.62 -0.64
N ALA A 24 -5.40 -8.78 -1.97
CA ALA A 24 -5.74 -10.02 -2.65
C ALA A 24 -4.89 -11.22 -2.15
N LEU A 25 -3.62 -10.99 -1.79
CA LEU A 25 -2.77 -12.01 -1.18
C LEU A 25 -3.24 -12.39 0.24
N ILE A 26 -3.68 -11.43 1.04
CA ILE A 26 -4.22 -11.68 2.38
C ILE A 26 -5.50 -12.52 2.27
N ASP A 27 -6.39 -12.19 1.35
CA ASP A 27 -7.65 -12.93 1.16
C ASP A 27 -7.37 -14.39 0.78
N ARG A 28 -6.49 -14.61 -0.21
CA ARG A 28 -6.07 -15.97 -0.60
C ARG A 28 -5.41 -16.74 0.54
N ALA A 29 -4.56 -16.08 1.33
CA ALA A 29 -3.88 -16.71 2.47
C ALA A 29 -4.85 -17.04 3.63
N ALA A 30 -5.95 -16.28 3.76
CA ALA A 30 -6.99 -16.55 4.74
C ALA A 30 -7.87 -17.74 4.36
N ASP A 31 -8.01 -18.01 3.06
CA ASP A 31 -8.79 -19.15 2.54
C ASP A 31 -8.00 -20.48 2.57
N GLN A 32 -6.69 -20.45 2.81
CA GLN A 32 -5.87 -21.67 2.90
C GLN A 32 -6.12 -22.44 4.20
N THR A 33 -6.13 -23.79 4.12
CA THR A 33 -6.23 -24.67 5.29
C THR A 33 -5.07 -25.66 5.32
N PRO A 34 -4.27 -25.72 6.40
CA PRO A 34 -4.35 -24.87 7.60
C PRO A 34 -3.91 -23.43 7.30
N VAL A 35 -4.52 -22.48 8.00
CA VAL A 35 -4.16 -21.06 7.88
C VAL A 35 -2.80 -20.82 8.55
N ASP A 36 -1.86 -20.21 7.83
CA ASP A 36 -0.62 -19.70 8.44
C ASP A 36 -0.88 -18.32 9.08
N GLU A 37 -1.21 -18.33 10.38
CA GLU A 37 -1.46 -17.10 11.13
C GLU A 37 -0.27 -16.15 11.17
N LEU A 38 0.97 -16.67 11.22
CA LEU A 38 2.16 -15.84 11.30
C LEU A 38 2.36 -15.09 9.97
N MET A 39 2.18 -15.78 8.86
CA MET A 39 2.20 -15.18 7.53
C MET A 39 1.10 -14.14 7.38
N LEU A 40 -0.15 -14.44 7.76
CA LEU A 40 -1.24 -13.46 7.72
C LEU A 40 -0.95 -12.21 8.56
N ARG A 41 -0.40 -12.36 9.76
CA ARG A 41 0.00 -11.22 10.62
C ARG A 41 1.06 -10.35 9.94
N ARG A 42 2.05 -10.97 9.29
CA ARG A 42 3.10 -10.25 8.54
C ARG A 42 2.54 -9.50 7.34
N LEU A 43 1.66 -10.12 6.56
CA LEU A 43 1.01 -9.49 5.40
C LEU A 43 0.15 -8.30 5.84
N LYS A 44 -0.69 -8.46 6.87
CA LYS A 44 -1.50 -7.36 7.44
C LYS A 44 -0.63 -6.20 7.93
N LYS A 45 0.51 -6.48 8.57
CA LYS A 45 1.47 -5.44 9.00
C LYS A 45 2.08 -4.69 7.82
N ARG A 46 2.47 -5.40 6.75
CA ARG A 46 2.97 -4.78 5.52
C ARG A 46 1.91 -3.92 4.85
N ARG A 47 0.65 -4.38 4.83
CA ARG A 47 -0.49 -3.61 4.29
C ARG A 47 -0.70 -2.30 5.05
N LEU A 48 -0.65 -2.36 6.37
CA LEU A 48 -0.75 -1.17 7.21
C LEU A 48 0.35 -0.16 6.88
N ALA A 49 1.60 -0.63 6.77
CA ALA A 49 2.72 0.23 6.41
C ALA A 49 2.56 0.89 5.03
N LEU A 50 2.08 0.15 4.02
CA LEU A 50 1.77 0.70 2.69
C LEU A 50 0.66 1.74 2.76
N ARG A 51 -0.42 1.48 3.50
CA ARG A 51 -1.50 2.44 3.70
C ARG A 51 -0.99 3.74 4.34
N ASP A 52 -0.11 3.63 5.33
CA ASP A 52 0.47 4.79 5.99
C ASP A 52 1.43 5.56 5.06
N GLU A 53 2.16 4.87 4.18
CA GLU A 53 3.00 5.51 3.15
C GLU A 53 2.15 6.23 2.09
N ILE A 54 1.06 5.62 1.63
CA ILE A 54 0.06 6.23 0.75
C ILE A 54 -0.47 7.50 1.39
N ALA A 55 -0.94 7.44 2.63
CA ALA A 55 -1.52 8.60 3.32
C ALA A 55 -0.50 9.75 3.49
N ARG A 56 0.77 9.43 3.80
CA ARG A 56 1.85 10.43 3.87
C ARG A 56 2.10 11.08 2.50
N LEU A 57 2.13 10.29 1.44
CA LEU A 57 2.38 10.80 0.09
C LEU A 57 1.20 11.62 -0.44
N GLU A 58 -0.03 11.19 -0.15
CA GLU A 58 -1.25 11.95 -0.44
C GLU A 58 -1.24 13.30 0.26
N LEU A 59 -0.81 13.38 1.52
CA LEU A 59 -0.70 14.65 2.24
C LEU A 59 0.37 15.59 1.64
N VAL A 60 1.45 15.04 1.09
CA VAL A 60 2.48 15.85 0.41
C VAL A 60 2.00 16.35 -0.95
N LEU A 61 1.24 15.53 -1.69
CA LEU A 61 0.69 15.87 -3.00
C LEU A 61 -0.51 16.82 -2.92
N ASP A 62 -1.36 16.61 -1.93
CA ASP A 62 -2.57 17.39 -1.65
C ASP A 62 -2.62 17.69 -0.14
N PRO A 63 -1.90 18.74 0.30
CA PRO A 63 -1.90 19.14 1.70
C PRO A 63 -3.29 19.62 2.08
N LYS A 64 -4.06 18.74 2.73
CA LYS A 64 -5.30 19.12 3.37
C LYS A 64 -4.96 20.14 4.46
N GLU A 65 -5.26 21.41 4.22
CA GLU A 65 -5.18 22.45 5.27
C GLU A 65 -5.99 21.97 6.48
N PRO A 66 -5.39 21.92 7.68
CA PRO A 66 -6.17 21.71 8.89
C PRO A 66 -7.09 22.92 9.06
N ALA A 67 -8.41 22.65 9.01
CA ALA A 67 -9.47 23.63 9.27
C ALA A 67 -9.39 24.22 10.68
#